data_AF-T0YG06-F1
#
_entry.id   AF-T0YG06-F1
#
_cell.length_a   1.000
_cell.length_b   1.000
_cell.length_c   1.000
_cell.angle_alpha   90.00
_cell.angle_beta   90.00
_cell.angle_gamma   90.00
#
_symmetry.space_group_name_H-M   'P 1'
#
loop_
_entity.id
_entity.type
_entity.pdbx_description
1 polymer ?
#
loop_
_entity_poly.entity_id
_entity_poly.type
_entity_poly.pdbx_seq_one_letter_code
_entity_poly.pdbx_strand_id
1 'polypeptide(L)'
;MGSNPTSSATETAGDLVTRGLVVAGEARVQRTTLGTVWRPPASLSKGVTVVSLHSSLGTERKLVTELPGPKSRALHERRRAVVSSGLSTGFPIYITRAEGAILEDVDGNHLLDMGSGIAVISVGHAV
;
A
#
# COMPACT_ATOMS: atom_id res chain seq x y z
N MET A 1 -41.84 -7.08 12.78
CA MET A 1 -41.36 -8.15 11.88
C MET A 1 -41.03 -7.52 10.54
N GLY A 2 -39.76 -7.27 10.26
CA GLY A 2 -39.30 -6.75 8.97
C GLY A 2 -38.01 -7.48 8.62
N SER A 3 -38.10 -8.50 7.77
CA SER A 3 -36.94 -9.25 7.27
C SER A 3 -36.21 -8.39 6.24
N ASN A 4 -34.98 -7.99 6.56
CA ASN A 4 -34.09 -7.30 5.61
C ASN A 4 -33.51 -8.34 4.64
N PRO A 5 -33.59 -8.16 3.30
CA PRO A 5 -33.14 -9.17 2.36
C PRO A 5 -31.61 -9.20 2.31
N THR A 6 -31.00 -10.24 2.86
CA THR A 6 -29.58 -10.56 2.62
C THR A 6 -29.45 -11.20 1.24
N SER A 7 -29.06 -10.41 0.23
CA SER A 7 -28.60 -10.96 -1.05
C SER A 7 -27.17 -11.48 -0.87
N SER A 8 -26.98 -12.79 -0.96
CA SER A 8 -25.65 -13.41 -0.96
C SER A 8 -25.04 -13.33 -2.37
N ALA A 9 -24.11 -12.40 -2.58
CA ALA A 9 -23.22 -12.43 -3.74
C ALA A 9 -21.91 -13.12 -3.33
N THR A 10 -21.54 -14.19 -4.02
CA THR A 10 -20.24 -14.85 -3.90
C THR A 10 -19.19 -14.04 -4.65
N GLU A 11 -18.34 -13.31 -3.93
CA GLU A 11 -17.12 -12.71 -4.48
C GLU A 11 -15.97 -13.72 -4.44
N THR A 12 -15.12 -13.67 -5.45
CA THR A 12 -13.97 -14.56 -5.62
C THR A 12 -12.80 -14.12 -4.73
N ALA A 13 -11.91 -15.05 -4.40
CA ALA A 13 -10.76 -14.81 -3.53
C ALA A 13 -9.84 -13.66 -3.99
N GLY A 14 -9.89 -13.30 -5.28
CA GLY A 14 -9.12 -12.19 -5.86
C GLY A 14 -9.47 -10.82 -5.26
N ASP A 15 -10.73 -10.56 -4.95
CA ASP A 15 -11.18 -9.25 -4.44
C ASP A 15 -10.81 -9.00 -2.97
N LEU A 16 -10.49 -10.06 -2.23
CA LEU A 16 -10.16 -10.01 -0.80
C LEU A 16 -8.68 -9.72 -0.55
N VAL A 17 -7.81 -10.22 -1.42
CA VAL A 17 -6.36 -10.02 -1.32
C VAL A 17 -5.98 -8.55 -1.58
N THR A 18 -6.67 -7.86 -2.48
CA THR A 18 -6.46 -6.44 -2.81
C THR A 18 -6.73 -5.50 -1.64
N ARG A 19 -7.41 -5.97 -0.59
CA ARG A 19 -7.70 -5.22 0.65
C ARG A 19 -6.80 -5.63 1.82
N GLY A 20 -5.74 -6.39 1.57
CA GLY A 20 -4.81 -6.87 2.60
C GLY A 20 -5.37 -8.00 3.46
N LEU A 21 -6.46 -8.65 3.04
CA LEU A 21 -7.06 -9.76 3.76
C LEU A 21 -6.53 -11.10 3.21
N VAL A 22 -5.61 -11.74 3.93
CA VAL A 22 -5.19 -13.12 3.64
C VAL A 22 -6.19 -14.07 4.28
N VAL A 23 -6.94 -14.81 3.46
CA VAL A 23 -7.92 -15.79 3.91
C VAL A 23 -7.38 -17.19 3.71
N ALA A 24 -7.11 -17.90 4.82
CA ALA A 24 -6.87 -19.34 4.80
C ALA A 24 -8.20 -20.08 5.05
N GLY A 25 -8.69 -20.82 4.05
CA GLY A 25 -9.91 -21.64 4.13
C GLY A 25 -11.19 -21.00 3.54
N GLU A 26 -12.29 -21.75 3.56
CA GLU A 26 -13.59 -21.28 3.04
C GLU A 26 -14.20 -20.20 3.97
N ALA A 27 -13.86 -18.93 3.73
CA ALA A 27 -14.49 -17.82 4.45
C ALA A 27 -15.74 -17.33 3.74
N ARG A 28 -16.84 -17.25 4.48
CA ARG A 28 -18.07 -16.59 4.03
C ARG A 28 -17.96 -15.10 4.35
N VAL A 29 -17.66 -14.29 3.35
CA VAL A 29 -17.64 -12.83 3.48
C VAL A 29 -19.08 -12.31 3.39
N GLN A 30 -19.53 -11.56 4.41
CA GLN A 30 -20.85 -10.90 4.39
C GLN A 30 -20.66 -9.39 4.28
N ARG A 31 -21.27 -8.79 3.26
CA ARG A 31 -21.35 -7.33 3.12
C ARG A 31 -22.44 -6.79 4.04
N THR A 32 -22.12 -5.75 4.80
CA THR A 32 -23.11 -4.96 5.57
C THR A 32 -23.08 -3.50 5.12
N THR A 33 -24.10 -2.72 5.48
CA THR A 33 -24.20 -1.29 5.16
C THR A 33 -23.10 -0.43 5.78
N LEU A 34 -22.33 -0.97 6.76
CA LEU A 34 -21.21 -0.30 7.44
C LEU A 34 -19.83 -0.80 6.97
N GLY A 35 -19.77 -1.68 5.96
CA GLY A 35 -18.53 -2.23 5.44
C GLY A 35 -18.50 -3.77 5.39
N THR A 36 -17.36 -4.31 4.94
CA THR A 36 -17.12 -5.75 4.86
C THR A 36 -16.64 -6.26 6.21
N VAL A 37 -17.42 -7.13 6.85
CA VAL A 37 -17.05 -7.79 8.12
C VAL A 37 -16.71 -9.24 7.83
N TRP A 38 -15.44 -9.62 8.05
CA TRP A 38 -15.04 -11.03 8.02
C TRP A 38 -15.56 -11.73 9.29
N ARG A 39 -16.26 -12.86 9.11
CA ARG A 39 -16.68 -13.74 10.20
C ARG A 39 -15.93 -15.07 10.08
N PRO A 40 -15.08 -15.45 11.05
CA PRO A 40 -14.45 -16.76 11.03
C PRO A 40 -15.50 -17.88 11.06
N PRO A 41 -15.25 -19.03 10.42
CA PRO A 41 -16.04 -20.23 10.64
C PRO A 41 -16.01 -20.61 12.14
N ALA A 42 -17.08 -21.22 12.63
CA ALA A 42 -17.26 -21.51 14.06
C ALA A 42 -16.11 -22.34 14.67
N SER A 43 -15.40 -23.14 13.86
CA SER A 43 -14.21 -23.91 14.26
C SER A 43 -12.96 -23.05 14.53
N LEU A 44 -12.89 -21.82 14.01
CA LEU A 44 -11.80 -20.86 14.22
C LEU A 44 -12.12 -19.81 15.30
N SER A 45 -13.22 -19.98 16.05
CA SER A 45 -13.78 -18.99 16.98
C SER A 45 -12.93 -18.71 18.23
N LYS A 46 -11.85 -19.46 18.47
CA LYS A 46 -10.93 -19.24 19.60
C LYS A 46 -9.51 -19.06 19.08
N GLY A 47 -9.07 -17.80 18.92
CA GLY A 47 -7.64 -17.47 18.86
C GLY A 47 -7.11 -16.72 17.64
N VAL A 48 -7.94 -16.29 16.68
CA VAL A 48 -7.46 -15.48 15.54
C VAL A 48 -7.56 -13.98 15.87
N THR A 49 -6.42 -13.37 16.17
CA THR A 49 -6.30 -11.89 16.24
C THR A 49 -5.90 -11.39 14.86
N VAL A 50 -6.80 -10.64 14.20
CA VAL A 50 -6.47 -9.90 12.99
C VAL A 50 -5.78 -8.60 13.43
N VAL A 51 -4.48 -8.49 13.19
CA VAL A 51 -3.74 -7.24 13.38
C VAL A 51 -3.71 -6.52 12.05
N SER A 52 -4.32 -5.32 12.01
CA SER A 52 -4.24 -4.44 10.86
C SER A 52 -3.03 -3.52 11.02
N LEU A 53 -2.06 -3.65 10.10
CA LEU A 53 -0.94 -2.74 10.00
C LEU A 53 -1.42 -1.44 9.36
N HIS A 54 -1.22 -0.33 10.06
CA HIS A 54 -1.59 1.00 9.60
C HIS A 54 -0.33 1.78 9.23
N SER A 55 -0.33 2.35 8.03
CA SER A 55 0.72 3.26 7.58
C SER A 55 0.26 4.70 7.78
N SER A 56 1.11 5.55 8.35
CA SER A 56 0.83 6.99 8.47
C SER A 56 0.88 7.73 7.12
N LEU A 57 1.54 7.16 6.10
CA LEU A 57 1.51 7.65 4.70
C LEU A 57 0.23 7.24 3.95
N GLY A 58 -0.57 6.34 4.50
CA GLY A 58 -1.63 5.66 3.78
C GLY A 58 -1.08 4.65 2.76
N THR A 59 -1.92 4.25 1.80
CA THR A 59 -1.60 3.23 0.77
C THR A 59 -1.93 3.69 -0.65
N GLU A 60 -2.35 4.94 -0.82
CA GLU A 60 -2.80 5.48 -2.10
C GLU A 60 -1.65 6.07 -2.92
N ARG A 61 -1.73 5.88 -4.24
CA ARG A 61 -0.90 6.62 -5.20
C ARG A 61 -1.46 8.03 -5.37
N LYS A 62 -0.62 9.05 -5.19
CA LYS A 62 -1.00 10.46 -5.27
C LYS A 62 0.05 11.26 -6.03
N LEU A 63 -0.34 11.86 -7.16
CA LEU A 63 0.53 12.77 -7.89
C LEU A 63 -0.03 14.19 -7.79
N VAL A 64 0.76 15.10 -7.24
CA VAL A 64 0.41 16.52 -7.07
C VAL A 64 1.27 17.43 -7.94
N THR A 65 2.36 16.91 -8.50
CA THR A 65 3.18 17.59 -9.50
C THR A 65 3.41 16.70 -10.72
N GLU A 66 3.92 17.30 -11.80
CA GLU A 66 4.65 16.52 -12.81
C GLU A 66 5.88 15.86 -12.18
N LEU A 67 6.33 14.75 -12.77
CA LEU A 67 7.52 14.03 -12.33
C LEU A 67 8.64 14.19 -13.37
N PRO A 68 9.86 14.62 -12.97
CA PRO A 68 10.24 15.09 -11.64
C PRO A 68 9.66 16.49 -11.34
N GLY A 69 9.31 16.73 -10.07
CA GLY A 69 8.85 18.03 -9.59
C GLY A 69 9.98 19.05 -9.41
N PRO A 70 9.66 20.32 -9.10
CA PRO A 70 10.65 21.40 -9.06
C PRO A 70 11.76 21.18 -8.02
N LYS A 71 11.44 20.63 -6.83
CA LYS A 71 12.45 20.37 -5.81
C LYS A 71 13.33 19.19 -6.19
N SER A 72 12.74 18.13 -6.76
CA SER A 72 13.50 17.00 -7.30
C SER A 72 14.48 17.43 -8.39
N ARG A 73 14.07 18.33 -9.30
CA ARG A 73 14.95 18.90 -10.34
C ARG A 73 16.13 19.66 -9.72
N ALA A 74 15.88 20.54 -8.75
CA ALA A 74 16.92 21.30 -8.07
C ALA A 74 17.93 20.39 -7.34
N LEU A 75 17.45 19.33 -6.68
CA LEU A 75 18.33 18.32 -6.07
C LEU A 75 19.13 17.53 -7.11
N HIS A 76 18.53 17.24 -8.26
CA HIS A 76 19.22 16.56 -9.35
C HIS A 76 20.34 17.40 -9.96
N GLU A 77 20.10 18.70 -10.17
CA GLU A 77 21.14 19.64 -10.62
C GLU A 77 22.30 19.71 -9.63
N ARG A 78 21.99 19.84 -8.34
CA ARG A 78 23.01 19.80 -7.29
C ARG A 78 23.78 18.47 -7.28
N ARG A 79 23.10 17.34 -7.43
CA ARG A 79 23.73 16.01 -7.56
C ARG A 79 24.72 15.98 -8.72
N ARG A 80 24.32 16.46 -9.90
CA ARG A 80 25.18 16.46 -11.11
C ARG A 80 26.47 17.26 -10.93
N ALA A 81 26.44 18.31 -10.11
CA ALA A 81 27.62 19.12 -9.85
C ALA A 81 28.65 18.45 -8.92
N VAL A 82 28.23 17.49 -8.08
CA VAL A 82 29.07 16.97 -6.98
C VAL A 82 29.21 15.45 -6.95
N VAL A 83 28.43 14.72 -7.75
CA VAL A 83 28.45 13.25 -7.83
C VAL A 83 28.98 12.82 -9.19
N SER A 84 29.85 11.80 -9.21
CA SER A 84 30.41 11.24 -10.44
C SER A 84 29.32 10.82 -11.43
N SER A 85 29.55 11.11 -12.71
CA SER A 85 28.68 10.70 -13.83
C SER A 85 28.62 9.18 -14.02
N GLY A 86 29.56 8.42 -13.45
CA GLY A 86 29.53 6.96 -13.45
C GLY A 86 28.39 6.35 -12.62
N LEU A 87 27.77 7.13 -11.72
CA LEU A 87 26.63 6.69 -10.92
C LEU A 87 25.32 7.08 -11.60
N SER A 88 24.77 6.15 -12.40
CA SER A 88 23.48 6.32 -13.06
C SER A 88 22.32 6.40 -12.06
N THR A 89 21.21 6.97 -12.50
CA THR A 89 19.98 7.10 -11.70
C THR A 89 18.80 6.80 -12.61
N GLY A 90 17.97 5.83 -12.23
CA GLY A 90 16.80 5.44 -13.03
C GLY A 90 15.72 6.52 -13.05
N PHE A 91 15.42 7.11 -11.89
CA PHE A 91 14.40 8.15 -11.74
C PHE A 91 14.97 9.34 -10.98
N PRO A 92 14.98 10.56 -11.56
CA PRO A 92 15.52 11.76 -10.90
C PRO A 92 14.51 12.36 -9.91
N ILE A 93 13.95 11.51 -9.05
CA ILE A 93 13.05 11.86 -7.94
C ILE A 93 13.77 11.55 -6.62
N TYR A 94 13.47 12.31 -5.57
CA TYR A 94 14.18 12.23 -4.30
C TYR A 94 13.18 12.01 -3.18
N ILE A 95 13.38 10.95 -2.38
CA ILE A 95 12.43 10.48 -1.38
C ILE A 95 12.72 11.13 -0.01
N THR A 96 11.69 11.69 0.63
CA THR A 96 11.77 12.24 2.01
C THR A 96 11.23 11.27 3.04
N ARG A 97 10.23 10.47 2.69
CA ARG A 97 9.61 9.50 3.59
C ARG A 97 9.20 8.26 2.81
N ALA A 98 9.28 7.11 3.44
CA ALA A 98 8.75 5.88 2.88
C ALA A 98 8.24 4.98 4.00
N GLU A 99 7.07 4.36 3.79
CA GLU A 99 6.38 3.52 4.77
C GLU A 99 5.56 2.47 4.03
N GLY A 100 5.63 1.21 4.48
CA GLY A 100 5.05 0.10 3.74
C GLY A 100 5.56 0.06 2.29
N ALA A 101 4.66 0.24 1.33
CA ALA A 101 4.94 0.28 -0.11
C ALA A 101 4.84 1.68 -0.74
N ILE A 102 4.71 2.74 0.07
CA ILE A 102 4.59 4.12 -0.40
C ILE A 102 5.91 4.86 -0.24
N LEU A 103 6.33 5.54 -1.30
CA LEU A 103 7.42 6.51 -1.32
C LEU A 103 6.83 7.91 -1.46
N GLU A 104 7.08 8.78 -0.49
CA GLU A 104 6.80 10.21 -0.57
C GLU A 104 8.06 10.95 -1.06
N ASP A 105 7.97 11.60 -2.22
CA ASP A 105 9.06 12.44 -2.73
C ASP A 105 9.08 13.85 -2.11
N VAL A 106 10.18 14.57 -2.33
CA VAL A 106 10.39 15.95 -1.84
C VAL A 106 9.33 16.95 -2.34
N ASP A 107 8.62 16.61 -3.41
CA ASP A 107 7.57 17.40 -4.04
C ASP A 107 6.16 17.02 -3.51
N GLY A 108 6.05 16.02 -2.64
CA GLY A 108 4.81 15.56 -2.00
C GLY A 108 4.03 14.52 -2.80
N ASN A 109 4.65 13.89 -3.80
CA ASN A 109 4.04 12.81 -4.56
C ASN A 109 4.18 11.48 -3.81
N HIS A 110 3.12 10.68 -3.77
CA HIS A 110 3.13 9.31 -3.28
C HIS A 110 3.21 8.33 -4.45
N LEU A 111 4.28 7.56 -4.47
CA LEU A 111 4.60 6.56 -5.50
C LEU A 111 4.55 5.16 -4.90
N LEU A 112 4.19 4.17 -5.72
CA LEU A 112 4.22 2.76 -5.32
C LEU A 112 5.61 2.18 -5.54
N ASP A 113 6.20 1.58 -4.50
CA ASP A 113 7.45 0.85 -4.62
C ASP A 113 7.21 -0.59 -5.07
N MET A 114 7.47 -0.85 -6.35
CA MET A 114 7.46 -2.20 -6.95
C MET A 114 8.87 -2.79 -7.11
N GLY A 115 9.90 -2.09 -6.60
CA GLY A 115 11.30 -2.52 -6.68
C GLY A 115 11.84 -3.06 -5.35
N SER A 116 11.27 -2.64 -4.21
CA SER A 116 11.70 -3.01 -2.85
C SER A 116 13.20 -2.81 -2.63
N GLY A 117 13.76 -1.75 -3.24
CA GLY A 117 15.20 -1.46 -3.19
C GLY A 117 16.08 -2.62 -3.66
N ILE A 118 15.76 -3.24 -4.80
CA ILE A 118 16.44 -4.47 -5.29
C ILE A 118 16.26 -5.62 -4.29
N ALA A 119 14.99 -5.92 -3.97
CA ALA A 119 14.59 -7.02 -3.08
C ALA A 119 15.13 -6.96 -1.63
N VAL A 120 15.61 -5.80 -1.18
CA VAL A 120 16.12 -5.60 0.19
C VAL A 120 14.98 -5.38 1.18
N ILE A 121 13.96 -4.60 0.77
CA ILE A 121 13.02 -3.95 1.68
C ILE A 121 11.71 -4.75 1.78
N SER A 122 11.81 -6.08 1.90
CA SER A 122 10.66 -7.00 1.82
C SER A 122 9.62 -6.83 2.94
N VAL A 123 10.02 -6.26 4.09
CA VAL A 123 9.12 -5.99 5.22
C VAL A 123 8.55 -4.56 5.23
N GLY A 124 8.88 -3.75 4.21
CA GLY A 124 8.53 -2.33 4.13
C GLY A 124 9.67 -1.40 4.57
N HIS A 125 9.61 -0.14 4.13
CA HIS A 125 10.69 0.85 4.32
C HIS A 125 10.91 1.24 5.78
N ALA A 126 9.83 1.48 6.51
CA ALA A 126 9.82 1.88 7.90
C ALA A 126 8.51 1.42 8.57
N VAL A 127 8.56 1.32 9.91
CA VAL A 127 7.45 0.95 10.81
C VAL A 127 7.23 2.03 11.86
#